data_AF-E3HZG2-F1
#
_entry.id   AF-E3HZG2-F1
#
_cell.length_a   1.000
_cell.length_b   1.000
_cell.length_c   1.000
_cell.angle_alpha   90.00
_cell.angle_beta   90.00
_cell.angle_gamma   90.00
#
_symmetry.space_group_name_H-M   'P 1'
#
loop_
_entity.id
_entity.type
_entity.pdbx_description
1 polymer ?
#
loop_
_entity_poly.entity_id
_entity_poly.type
_entity_poly.pdbx_seq_one_letter_code
_entity_poly.pdbx_strand_id
1 'polypeptide(L)'
;MARAALKLTVRDLAEITGIDKSTIARAEAGGRAYYATMVKLQEALESNGVAFLDPTDERGAGVALKLGVEPSRKSEATGTAQDEQGKGGLRALDPVLAKFWTERPDKFARLSEDGRRAISEAALGDPEALDDLSVLP
;
A
#
# COMPACT_ATOMS: atom_id res chain seq x y z
N MET A 1 8.36 -13.68 -7.03
CA MET A 1 7.93 -12.64 -8.01
C MET A 1 6.55 -12.06 -7.70
N ALA A 2 5.53 -12.87 -7.41
CA ALA A 2 4.18 -12.38 -7.08
C ALA A 2 4.12 -11.35 -5.93
N ARG A 3 4.94 -11.53 -4.87
CA ARG A 3 5.01 -10.56 -3.76
C ARG A 3 5.40 -9.15 -4.18
N ALA A 4 6.17 -9.01 -5.27
CA ALA A 4 6.66 -7.71 -5.72
C ALA A 4 5.51 -6.84 -6.25
N ALA A 5 4.51 -7.45 -6.90
CA ALA A 5 3.30 -6.77 -7.34
C ALA A 5 2.52 -6.17 -6.15
N LEU A 6 2.59 -6.83 -4.99
CA LEU A 6 1.94 -6.42 -3.73
C LEU A 6 2.83 -5.57 -2.83
N LYS A 7 4.07 -5.26 -3.23
CA LYS A 7 5.09 -4.59 -2.40
C LYS A 7 5.36 -5.31 -1.05
N LEU A 8 5.15 -6.62 -0.99
CA LEU A 8 5.41 -7.42 0.20
C LEU A 8 6.88 -7.86 0.24
N THR A 9 7.51 -7.72 1.41
CA THR A 9 8.83 -8.32 1.68
C THR A 9 8.68 -9.81 2.00
N VAL A 10 9.79 -10.56 1.98
CA VAL A 10 9.80 -11.96 2.43
C VAL A 10 9.39 -12.07 3.90
N ARG A 11 9.72 -11.06 4.72
CA ARG A 11 9.31 -11.00 6.12
C ARG A 11 7.79 -10.83 6.25
N ASP A 12 7.18 -9.94 5.48
CA ASP A 12 5.73 -9.74 5.51
C ASP A 12 5.00 -11.03 5.13
N LEU A 13 5.46 -11.70 4.07
CA LEU A 13 4.85 -12.95 3.63
C LEU A 13 5.02 -14.07 4.68
N ALA A 14 6.15 -14.12 5.37
CA ALA A 14 6.37 -15.05 6.48
C ALA A 14 5.40 -14.77 7.65
N GLU A 15 5.18 -13.51 8.00
CA GLU A 15 4.22 -13.11 9.04
C GLU A 15 2.77 -13.48 8.66
N ILE A 16 2.38 -13.29 7.39
CA ILE A 16 1.04 -13.63 6.88
C ILE A 16 0.81 -15.15 6.86
N THR A 17 1.82 -15.91 6.42
CA THR A 17 1.67 -17.36 6.16
C THR A 17 2.07 -18.26 7.32
N GLY A 18 2.84 -17.72 8.29
CA GLY A 18 3.52 -18.50 9.32
C GLY A 18 4.65 -19.40 8.80
N ILE A 19 5.06 -19.24 7.53
CA ILE A 19 6.13 -20.03 6.91
C ILE A 19 7.47 -19.32 7.15
N ASP A 20 8.52 -20.10 7.46
CA ASP A 20 9.86 -19.55 7.65
C ASP A 20 10.39 -18.83 6.39
N LYS A 21 11.08 -17.71 6.59
CA LYS A 21 11.62 -16.87 5.52
C LYS A 21 12.57 -17.63 4.60
N SER A 22 13.38 -18.55 5.13
CA SER A 22 14.32 -19.35 4.33
C SER A 22 13.58 -20.34 3.43
N THR A 23 12.44 -20.86 3.90
CA THR A 23 11.57 -21.75 3.13
C THR A 23 10.90 -21.00 1.99
N ILE A 24 10.40 -19.78 2.25
CA ILE A 24 9.84 -18.90 1.22
C ILE A 24 10.90 -18.56 0.17
N ALA A 25 12.08 -18.10 0.59
CA ALA A 25 13.16 -17.74 -0.33
C ALA A 25 13.58 -18.94 -1.20
N ARG A 26 13.66 -20.14 -0.62
CA ARG A 26 13.96 -21.38 -1.35
C ARG A 26 12.88 -21.72 -2.37
N ALA A 27 11.60 -21.61 -1.98
CA ALA A 27 10.48 -21.87 -2.87
C ALA A 27 10.47 -20.88 -4.06
N GLU A 28 10.70 -19.60 -3.79
CA GLU A 28 10.77 -18.57 -4.84
C GLU A 28 11.98 -18.73 -5.77
N ALA A 29 13.08 -19.31 -5.29
CA ALA A 29 14.26 -19.63 -6.09
C ALA A 29 14.07 -20.89 -6.96
N GLY A 30 12.88 -21.50 -6.99
CA GLY A 30 12.61 -22.74 -7.71
C GLY A 30 13.13 -23.99 -6.99
N GLY A 31 13.48 -23.88 -5.72
CA GLY A 31 13.85 -25.02 -4.90
C GLY A 31 12.66 -25.91 -4.56
N ARG A 32 12.96 -27.12 -4.06
CA ARG A 32 11.92 -28.05 -3.60
C ARG A 32 11.17 -27.46 -2.39
N ALA A 33 9.85 -27.39 -2.51
CA ALA A 33 8.92 -27.05 -1.43
C ALA A 33 7.83 -28.12 -1.36
N TYR A 34 7.27 -28.34 -0.16
CA TYR A 34 6.13 -29.23 -0.01
C TYR A 34 4.90 -28.63 -0.71
N TYR A 35 4.06 -29.49 -1.28
CA TYR A 35 2.82 -29.07 -1.94
C TYR A 35 1.96 -28.17 -1.03
N ALA A 36 1.78 -28.55 0.23
CA ALA A 36 1.04 -27.75 1.21
C ALA A 36 1.65 -26.35 1.45
N THR A 37 2.98 -26.22 1.38
CA THR A 37 3.65 -24.91 1.48
C THR A 37 3.34 -24.04 0.27
N MET A 38 3.35 -24.62 -0.93
CA MET A 38 3.03 -23.90 -2.17
C MET A 38 1.57 -23.43 -2.18
N VAL A 39 0.63 -24.29 -1.76
CA VAL A 39 -0.79 -23.95 -1.64
C VAL A 39 -0.98 -22.78 -0.67
N LYS A 40 -0.41 -22.85 0.53
CA LYS A 40 -0.50 -21.75 1.51
C LYS A 40 0.08 -20.43 1.00
N LEU A 41 1.21 -20.48 0.28
CA LEU A 41 1.81 -19.28 -0.30
C LEU A 41 0.92 -18.69 -1.40
N GLN A 42 0.35 -19.52 -2.26
CA GLN A 42 -0.57 -19.11 -3.31
C GLN A 42 -1.82 -18.46 -2.71
N GLU A 43 -2.50 -19.14 -1.77
CA GLU A 43 -3.71 -18.65 -1.11
C GLU A 43 -3.47 -17.31 -0.41
N ALA A 44 -2.34 -17.15 0.29
CA ALA A 44 -2.01 -15.91 0.95
C ALA A 44 -1.81 -14.76 -0.04
N LEU A 45 -1.07 -15.00 -1.12
CA LEU A 45 -0.85 -13.97 -2.15
C LEU A 45 -2.15 -13.61 -2.89
N GLU A 46 -3.00 -14.60 -3.18
CA GLU A 46 -4.29 -14.36 -3.82
C GLU A 46 -5.27 -13.60 -2.94
N SER A 47 -5.26 -13.89 -1.63
CA SER A 47 -6.05 -13.17 -0.62
C SER A 47 -5.60 -11.72 -0.48
N ASN A 48 -4.32 -11.43 -0.76
CA ASN A 48 -3.78 -10.06 -0.76
C ASN A 48 -3.95 -9.33 -2.10
N GLY A 49 -4.63 -9.94 -3.08
CA GLY A 49 -5.07 -9.24 -4.29
C GLY A 49 -4.29 -9.57 -5.56
N VAL A 50 -3.47 -10.61 -5.55
CA VAL A 50 -2.90 -11.20 -6.78
C VAL A 50 -3.82 -12.27 -7.34
N ALA A 51 -3.70 -12.58 -8.63
CA ALA A 51 -4.24 -13.77 -9.27
C ALA A 51 -3.12 -14.50 -10.01
N PHE A 52 -2.99 -15.81 -9.79
CA PHE A 52 -2.14 -16.66 -10.62
C PHE A 52 -2.91 -17.07 -11.87
N LEU A 53 -2.26 -16.94 -13.02
CA LEU A 53 -2.84 -17.22 -14.32
C LEU A 53 -2.19 -18.46 -14.89
N ASP A 54 -3.02 -19.43 -15.26
CA ASP A 54 -2.56 -20.61 -15.97
C ASP A 54 -1.95 -20.23 -17.33
N PRO A 55 -0.98 -21.04 -17.81
CA PRO A 55 -0.45 -20.87 -19.15
C PRO A 55 -1.54 -21.08 -20.20
N THR A 56 -1.36 -20.43 -21.35
CA THR A 56 -2.19 -20.57 -22.55
C THR A 56 -1.29 -20.79 -23.76
N ASP A 57 -1.85 -21.05 -24.93
CA ASP A 57 -1.06 -21.23 -26.16
C ASP A 57 -0.25 -19.98 -26.55
N GLU A 58 -0.66 -18.79 -26.07
CA GLU A 58 -0.03 -17.50 -26.41
C GLU A 58 0.87 -16.93 -25.30
N ARG A 59 0.77 -17.44 -24.06
CA ARG A 59 1.55 -16.96 -22.91
C ARG A 59 1.83 -18.07 -21.89
N GLY A 60 3.01 -18.02 -21.28
CA GLY A 60 3.32 -18.87 -20.12
C GLY A 60 2.49 -18.52 -18.88
N ALA A 61 2.71 -19.27 -17.80
CA ALA A 61 2.10 -19.01 -16.50
C ALA A 61 2.42 -17.58 -16.03
N GLY A 62 1.41 -16.89 -15.50
CA GLY A 62 1.47 -15.46 -15.21
C GLY A 62 0.98 -15.09 -13.83
N VAL A 63 1.20 -13.83 -13.46
CA VAL A 63 0.72 -13.23 -12.22
C VAL A 63 0.13 -11.87 -12.55
N ALA A 64 -1.09 -11.60 -12.09
CA ALA A 64 -1.77 -10.32 -12.28
C ALA A 64 -2.27 -9.75 -10.95
N LEU A 65 -2.46 -8.43 -10.88
CA LEU A 65 -3.21 -7.79 -9.80
C LEU A 65 -4.71 -7.89 -10.09
N LYS A 66 -5.51 -8.13 -9.05
CA LYS A 66 -6.97 -8.05 -9.14
C LYS A 66 -7.39 -6.60 -9.36
N LEU A 67 -8.48 -6.41 -10.10
CA LEU A 67 -9.02 -5.09 -10.40
C LEU A 67 -9.39 -4.35 -9.11
N GLY A 68 -8.99 -3.08 -9.00
CA GLY A 68 -9.26 -2.25 -7.81
C GLY A 68 -8.34 -2.49 -6.62
N VAL A 69 -7.36 -3.40 -6.72
CA VAL A 69 -6.32 -3.56 -5.70
C VAL A 69 -5.19 -2.59 -5.98
N GLU A 70 -5.11 -1.52 -5.21
CA GLU A 70 -3.86 -0.76 -5.11
C GLU A 70 -2.92 -1.49 -4.14
N PRO A 71 -1.66 -1.77 -4.54
CA PRO A 71 -0.68 -2.32 -3.61
C PRO A 71 -0.40 -1.27 -2.55
N SER A 72 -1.03 -1.43 -1.39
CA SER A 72 -0.85 -0.55 -0.24
C SER A 72 0.64 -0.38 0.00
N ARG A 73 1.16 0.84 -0.07
CA ARG A 73 2.38 1.14 0.68
C ARG A 73 1.97 0.83 2.11
N LYS A 74 2.51 -0.22 2.74
CA LYS A 74 2.42 -0.29 4.20
C LYS A 74 2.90 1.08 4.69
N SER A 75 1.99 1.79 5.35
CA SER A 75 2.31 2.87 6.27
C SER A 75 3.53 2.43 7.06
N GLU A 76 4.50 3.35 7.16
CA GLU A 76 5.73 3.17 7.92
C GLU A 76 5.46 2.36 9.18
N ALA A 77 6.24 1.30 9.33
CA ALA A 77 6.09 0.34 10.39
C ALA A 77 5.81 1.04 11.72
N THR A 78 4.78 0.56 12.42
CA THR A 78 4.68 0.57 13.88
C THR A 78 5.92 -0.13 14.44
N GLY A 79 7.06 0.57 14.41
CA GLY A 79 8.19 0.34 15.27
C GLY A 79 7.91 1.14 16.52
N THR A 80 7.62 0.44 17.61
CA THR A 80 7.76 0.98 18.96
C THR A 80 9.19 1.44 19.15
N ALA A 81 9.45 2.70 18.84
CA ALA A 81 10.55 3.49 19.38
C ALA A 81 9.89 4.68 20.06
N GLN A 82 9.74 4.57 21.38
CA GLN A 82 9.55 5.73 22.23
C GLN A 82 10.81 6.60 22.13
N ASP A 83 10.58 7.90 21.96
CA ASP A 83 11.48 9.04 22.19
C ASP A 83 12.68 9.15 21.21
N GLU A 84 12.97 10.26 20.54
CA GLU A 84 12.79 11.68 20.84
C GLU A 84 12.58 12.53 19.57
N GLN A 85 11.93 13.68 19.75
CA GLN A 85 11.99 14.90 18.92
C GLN A 85 12.48 14.77 17.47
N GLY A 86 11.53 14.57 16.54
CA GLY A 86 11.73 14.75 15.09
C GLY A 86 10.75 15.73 14.46
N LYS A 87 10.39 16.83 15.15
CA LYS A 87 9.69 17.97 14.53
C LYS A 87 10.68 18.65 13.56
N GLY A 88 10.54 18.44 12.25
CA GLY A 88 11.17 19.33 11.26
C GLY A 88 11.91 18.68 10.08
N GLY A 89 11.44 17.56 9.53
CA GLY A 89 11.77 17.26 8.14
C GLY A 89 11.13 18.33 7.24
N LEU A 90 11.86 18.88 6.26
CA LEU A 90 11.27 19.82 5.29
C LEU A 90 10.08 19.14 4.60
N ARG A 91 8.87 19.63 4.88
CA ARG A 91 7.67 19.23 4.14
C ARG A 91 7.69 20.01 2.83
N ALA A 92 7.65 19.29 1.70
CA ALA A 92 7.42 19.91 0.40
C ALA A 92 5.95 20.33 0.33
N LEU A 93 5.65 21.50 0.91
CA LEU A 93 4.33 22.12 0.82
C LEU A 93 4.08 22.50 -0.64
N ASP A 94 2.90 22.18 -1.15
CA ASP A 94 2.51 22.58 -2.50
C ASP A 94 1.56 23.80 -2.45
N PRO A 95 2.08 25.03 -2.66
CA PRO A 95 1.26 26.23 -2.64
C PRO A 95 0.27 26.30 -3.81
N VAL A 96 0.53 25.60 -4.93
CA VAL A 96 -0.39 25.52 -6.06
C VAL A 96 -1.58 24.65 -5.67
N LEU A 97 -1.32 23.54 -4.99
CA LEU A 97 -2.35 22.65 -4.46
C LEU A 97 -3.22 23.35 -3.41
N ALA A 98 -2.60 24.07 -2.45
CA ALA A 98 -3.33 24.85 -1.46
C ALA A 98 -4.30 25.84 -2.11
N LYS A 99 -3.81 26.63 -3.07
CA LYS A 99 -4.63 27.60 -3.80
C LYS A 99 -5.78 26.93 -4.56
N PHE A 100 -5.50 25.80 -5.24
CA PHE A 100 -6.50 25.10 -6.04
C PHE A 100 -7.74 24.68 -5.24
N TRP A 101 -7.53 24.20 -4.00
CA TRP A 101 -8.61 23.71 -3.13
C TRP A 101 -9.31 24.83 -2.38
N THR A 102 -8.60 25.88 -1.96
CA THR A 102 -9.23 27.08 -1.37
C THR A 102 -10.16 27.79 -2.36
N GLU A 103 -9.84 27.80 -3.65
CA GLU A 103 -10.71 28.38 -4.69
C GLU A 103 -11.94 27.50 -5.01
N ARG A 104 -12.01 26.26 -4.52
CA ARG A 104 -13.03 25.26 -4.89
C ARG A 104 -13.53 24.46 -3.67
N PRO A 105 -14.10 25.14 -2.65
CA PRO A 105 -14.55 24.48 -1.42
C PRO A 105 -15.57 23.36 -1.68
N ASP A 106 -16.51 23.54 -2.61
CA ASP A 106 -17.53 22.52 -2.93
C ASP A 106 -16.92 21.20 -3.43
N LYS A 107 -15.78 21.28 -4.13
CA LYS A 107 -15.07 20.08 -4.60
C LYS A 107 -14.34 19.40 -3.45
N PHE A 108 -13.78 20.19 -2.54
CA PHE A 108 -13.12 19.69 -1.34
C PHE A 108 -14.10 18.99 -0.40
N ALA A 109 -15.29 19.58 -0.20
CA ALA A 109 -16.36 19.03 0.63
C ALA A 109 -16.87 17.65 0.15
N ARG A 110 -16.77 17.37 -1.15
CA ARG A 110 -17.18 16.10 -1.77
C ARG A 110 -16.16 14.96 -1.61
N LEU A 111 -14.95 15.26 -1.16
CA LEU A 111 -13.94 14.23 -0.92
C LEU A 111 -14.30 13.41 0.33
N SER A 112 -13.82 12.17 0.37
CA SER A 112 -13.83 11.39 1.61
C SER A 112 -12.99 12.06 2.69
N GLU A 113 -13.23 11.72 3.95
CA GLU A 113 -12.46 12.22 5.10
C GLU A 113 -10.96 11.97 4.92
N ASP A 114 -10.57 10.77 4.52
CA ASP A 114 -9.18 10.41 4.20
C ASP A 114 -8.59 11.26 3.06
N GLY A 115 -9.42 11.58 2.06
CA GLY A 115 -9.01 12.41 0.92
C GLY A 115 -8.77 13.87 1.31
N ARG A 116 -9.65 14.45 2.14
CA ARG A 116 -9.48 15.81 2.67
C ARG A 116 -8.22 15.90 3.51
N ARG A 117 -8.02 14.94 4.42
CA ARG A 117 -6.86 14.86 5.30
C ARG A 117 -5.54 14.78 4.54
N ALA A 118 -5.45 13.90 3.54
CA ALA A 118 -4.24 13.74 2.73
C ALA A 118 -3.89 15.02 1.94
N ILE A 119 -4.90 15.75 1.47
CA ILE A 119 -4.72 16.98 0.71
C ILE A 119 -4.33 18.14 1.64
N SER A 120 -4.97 18.31 2.79
CA SER A 120 -4.60 19.32 3.79
C SER A 120 -3.14 19.14 4.23
N GLU A 121 -2.75 17.89 4.49
CA GLU A 121 -1.38 17.55 4.86
C GLU A 121 -0.37 17.84 3.74
N ALA A 122 -0.70 17.54 2.48
CA ALA A 122 0.18 17.82 1.34
C ALA A 122 0.28 19.32 1.01
N ALA A 123 -0.82 20.07 1.15
CA ALA A 123 -0.91 21.47 0.76
C ALA A 123 -0.31 22.42 1.81
N LEU A 124 -0.63 22.19 3.09
CA LEU A 124 -0.31 23.10 4.20
C LEU A 124 0.52 22.44 5.30
N GLY A 125 0.77 21.13 5.19
CA GLY A 125 1.53 20.41 6.21
C GLY A 125 0.72 20.16 7.46
N ASP A 126 -0.60 20.30 7.43
CA ASP A 126 -1.47 20.07 8.58
C ASP A 126 -2.74 19.35 8.08
N PRO A 127 -3.05 18.15 8.60
CA PRO A 127 -4.20 17.35 8.16
C PRO A 127 -5.56 18.05 8.32
N GLU A 128 -5.68 19.02 9.22
CA GLU A 128 -6.96 19.68 9.54
C GLU A 128 -7.05 21.11 8.98
N ALA A 129 -5.98 21.61 8.33
CA ALA A 129 -5.88 23.02 7.94
C ALA A 129 -6.89 23.50 6.88
N LEU A 130 -7.57 22.58 6.19
CA LEU A 130 -8.63 22.90 5.21
C LEU A 130 -10.01 22.40 5.64
N ASP A 131 -10.17 21.90 6.86
CA ASP A 131 -11.45 21.32 7.31
C ASP A 131 -12.59 22.35 7.31
N ASP A 132 -12.30 23.63 7.55
CA ASP A 132 -13.26 24.72 7.43
C ASP A 132 -13.88 24.83 6.02
N LEU A 133 -13.14 24.43 4.97
CA LEU A 133 -13.65 24.43 3.59
C LEU A 133 -14.70 23.35 3.35
N SER A 134 -14.79 22.34 4.22
CA SER A 134 -15.78 21.27 4.12
C SER A 134 -17.17 21.66 4.63
N VAL A 135 -17.28 22.78 5.35
CA VAL A 135 -18.51 23.30 5.96
C VAL A 135 -19.09 24.48 5.16
N LEU A 136 -18.36 24.98 4.15
CA LEU A 136 -18.82 26.03 3.26
C LEU A 136 -19.89 25.49 2.27
N PRO A 137 -20.99 26.22 2.04
CA PRO A 137 -22.12 25.77 1.23
C PRO A 137 -21.81 25.72 -0.27
#